data_AF-A0A6I1YV71-F1
#
_entry.id   AF-A0A6I1YV71-F1
#
_cell.length_a   1.000
_cell.length_b   1.000
_cell.length_c   1.000
_cell.angle_alpha   90.00
_cell.angle_beta   90.00
_cell.angle_gamma   90.00
#
_symmetry.space_group_name_H-M   'P 1'
#
loop_
_entity.id
_entity.type
_entity.pdbx_description
1 polymer ?
#
loop_
_entity_poly.entity_id
_entity_poly.type
_entity_poly.pdbx_seq_one_letter_code
_entity_poly.pdbx_strand_id
1 'polypeptide(L)'
;MSPVPEPSELADRLGHETAQALLDWAELNDQTVHLFQPSWLPPGKGHTGAVLAALAVAPPPRVAILKVLPEGPHRTEPARHARVLRTSPRTFAADHLVEQAFEPFPLKSGGALMFQSVAGDGLRDALPLGALEGETFTRTCAHVVRGLLTEWNTADVTPRRMRASAFVRGEVDPEGGGLRSLEASRRRAGPAGSTEPWFDAGGRRLPNPYLLVFGGHSDLPDPEVPVLTGLTHGDLHVDNVIVPVRRGTVLEQAYRLIDLGGFRADGALTCDVVMLLLSALAPFVAGALPARQEQALLDHVVAPRHELADRLPAEVVRRVDCVRDTAADLMAGWREPWTDQFLLSVVAGALTCTTFSGLGARARNWYLLLAAHAYGAVLEPRPAAPPVLALPVPRAHEPSPPAPMGPPIPATSDHPPGPPTRYGGADEQTDPREALVEALEALQVMTDKESREAVLRRLPRTLRVSIPRSSTLRVEVLGLVDTCAEFPDGLRQLRDAIRKVDPGSRQRDVVFGLLEAMPEFGPLTDGGPGER
;
A
#
# COMPACT_ATOMS: atom_id res chain seq x y z
N MET A 1 -22.16 33.48 -20.35
CA MET A 1 -21.62 32.25 -20.94
C MET A 1 -20.13 32.29 -20.70
N SER A 2 -19.62 31.46 -19.77
CA SER A 2 -18.17 31.26 -19.67
C SER A 2 -17.68 30.59 -20.95
N PRO A 3 -16.51 30.97 -21.50
CA PRO A 3 -16.02 30.39 -22.74
C PRO A 3 -15.82 28.88 -22.56
N VAL A 4 -16.28 28.11 -23.57
CA VAL A 4 -15.88 26.71 -23.77
C VAL A 4 -14.37 26.65 -23.62
N PRO A 5 -13.80 25.69 -22.86
CA PRO A 5 -12.36 25.66 -22.70
C PRO A 5 -11.73 25.47 -24.08
N GLU A 6 -10.70 26.26 -24.37
CA GLU A 6 -9.92 26.08 -25.59
C GLU A 6 -9.44 24.62 -25.62
N PRO A 7 -9.73 23.84 -26.68
CA PRO A 7 -9.38 22.42 -26.79
C PRO A 7 -7.90 22.11 -26.47
N SER A 8 -7.03 23.12 -26.56
CA SER A 8 -5.62 23.06 -26.21
C SER A 8 -5.36 22.78 -24.72
N GLU A 9 -6.12 23.34 -23.78
CA GLU A 9 -5.85 23.18 -22.34
C GLU A 9 -6.16 21.75 -21.86
N LEU A 10 -7.25 21.17 -22.36
CA LEU A 10 -7.59 19.77 -22.11
C LEU A 10 -6.56 18.83 -22.73
N ALA A 11 -6.15 19.08 -23.98
CA ALA A 11 -5.17 18.27 -24.68
C ALA A 11 -3.80 18.31 -24.00
N ASP A 12 -3.37 19.47 -23.49
CA ASP A 12 -2.11 19.64 -22.76
C ASP A 12 -2.07 18.81 -21.46
N ARG A 13 -3.22 18.66 -20.80
CA ARG A 13 -3.32 17.94 -19.52
C ARG A 13 -3.60 16.45 -19.66
N LEU A 14 -4.49 16.09 -20.59
CA LEU A 14 -5.04 14.73 -20.71
C LEU A 14 -4.48 13.95 -21.92
N GLY A 15 -3.78 14.63 -22.83
CA GLY A 15 -3.48 14.13 -24.16
C GLY A 15 -4.63 14.38 -25.14
N HIS A 16 -4.28 14.49 -26.42
CA HIS A 16 -5.22 14.89 -27.48
C HIS A 16 -6.40 13.91 -27.63
N GLU A 17 -6.13 12.60 -27.62
CA GLU A 17 -7.17 11.58 -27.73
C GLU A 17 -8.17 11.66 -26.57
N THR A 18 -7.66 11.70 -25.33
CA THR A 18 -8.48 11.77 -24.12
C THR A 18 -9.31 13.05 -24.08
N ALA A 19 -8.72 14.18 -24.45
CA ALA A 19 -9.41 15.47 -24.53
C ALA A 19 -10.55 15.43 -25.55
N GLN A 20 -10.30 14.87 -26.74
CA GLN A 20 -11.34 14.72 -27.76
C GLN A 20 -12.46 13.79 -27.28
N ALA A 21 -12.13 12.64 -26.70
CA ALA A 21 -13.12 11.71 -26.17
C ALA A 21 -13.98 12.33 -25.06
N LEU A 22 -13.39 13.18 -24.22
CA LEU A 22 -14.13 13.92 -23.19
C LEU A 22 -15.08 14.97 -23.79
N LEU A 23 -14.68 15.64 -24.87
CA LEU A 23 -15.54 16.57 -25.61
C LEU A 23 -16.67 15.83 -26.33
N ASP A 24 -16.37 14.71 -26.99
CA ASP A 24 -17.37 13.85 -27.65
C ASP A 24 -18.40 13.34 -26.62
N TRP A 25 -17.93 12.91 -25.44
CA TRP A 25 -18.80 12.53 -24.33
C TRP A 25 -19.68 13.70 -23.87
N ALA A 26 -19.11 14.89 -23.73
CA ALA A 26 -19.83 16.07 -23.26
C ALA A 26 -20.94 16.46 -24.26
N GLU A 27 -20.63 16.48 -25.56
CA GLU A 27 -21.61 16.73 -26.63
C GLU A 27 -22.73 15.70 -26.62
N LEU A 28 -22.40 14.39 -26.54
CA LEU A 28 -23.40 13.31 -26.54
C LEU A 28 -24.37 13.38 -25.35
N ASN A 29 -23.94 13.95 -24.22
CA ASN A 29 -24.71 14.00 -22.98
C ASN A 29 -25.29 15.40 -22.69
N ASP A 30 -25.25 16.32 -23.67
CA ASP A 30 -25.65 17.72 -23.53
C ASP A 30 -24.98 18.41 -22.32
N GLN A 31 -23.71 18.08 -22.07
CA GLN A 31 -22.90 18.63 -20.99
C GLN A 31 -21.85 19.62 -21.51
N THR A 32 -21.50 20.56 -20.66
CA THR A 32 -20.27 21.35 -20.72
C THR A 32 -19.28 20.77 -19.72
N VAL A 33 -17.99 20.77 -20.08
CA VAL A 33 -16.92 20.25 -19.24
C VAL A 33 -15.73 21.21 -19.23
N HIS A 34 -15.17 21.45 -18.06
CA HIS A 34 -13.95 22.25 -17.87
C HIS A 34 -13.02 21.56 -16.87
N LEU A 35 -11.71 21.71 -17.06
CA LEU A 35 -10.76 21.34 -16.02
C LEU A 35 -11.03 22.18 -14.77
N PHE A 36 -11.28 21.50 -13.66
CA PHE A 36 -11.36 22.13 -12.37
C PHE A 36 -9.99 22.00 -11.70
N GLN A 37 -9.21 23.07 -11.73
CA GLN A 37 -7.98 23.18 -10.96
C GLN A 37 -8.22 24.10 -9.77
N PRO A 38 -8.51 23.57 -8.58
CA PRO A 38 -8.50 24.39 -7.39
C PRO A 38 -7.08 24.96 -7.20
N SER A 39 -6.97 26.26 -6.92
CA SER A 39 -5.69 26.94 -6.70
C SER A 39 -4.82 26.35 -5.57
N TRP A 40 -5.42 25.50 -4.73
CA TRP A 40 -4.79 24.86 -3.58
C TRP A 40 -4.46 23.37 -3.80
N LEU A 41 -4.85 22.77 -4.94
CA LEU A 41 -4.55 21.38 -5.28
C LEU A 41 -3.38 21.34 -6.30
N PRO A 42 -2.16 20.92 -5.91
CA PRO A 42 -1.07 20.83 -6.85
C PRO A 42 -1.37 19.76 -7.92
N PRO A 43 -0.94 19.94 -9.18
CA PRO A 43 -1.15 18.95 -10.23
C PRO A 43 -0.40 17.64 -9.87
N GLY A 44 -1.16 16.57 -9.61
CA GLY A 44 -0.62 15.23 -9.35
C GLY A 44 -0.93 14.24 -10.48
N LYS A 45 -0.21 13.11 -10.52
CA LYS A 45 -0.55 11.88 -11.26
C LYS A 45 -0.90 10.80 -10.23
N GLY A 46 -1.87 9.93 -10.52
CA GLY A 46 -2.18 8.77 -9.67
C GLY A 46 -1.06 7.72 -9.72
N HIS A 47 -1.00 6.84 -8.71
CA HIS A 47 0.04 5.81 -8.58
C HIS A 47 -0.01 4.71 -9.66
N THR A 48 -1.10 4.64 -10.45
CA THR A 48 -1.36 3.60 -11.45
C THR A 48 -1.03 4.03 -12.89
N GLY A 49 -0.38 5.19 -13.09
CA GLY A 49 -0.20 5.78 -14.42
C GLY A 49 -1.49 6.39 -15.00
N ALA A 50 -2.63 6.25 -14.30
CA ALA A 50 -3.87 6.94 -14.64
C ALA A 50 -3.72 8.45 -14.45
N VAL A 51 -4.11 9.20 -15.47
CA VAL A 51 -4.27 10.66 -15.34
C VAL A 51 -5.55 10.90 -14.54
N LEU A 52 -5.39 11.56 -13.40
CA LEU A 52 -6.49 12.04 -12.58
C LEU A 52 -6.68 13.55 -12.82
N ALA A 53 -7.90 13.95 -13.13
CA ALA A 53 -8.28 15.34 -13.26
C ALA A 53 -9.63 15.58 -12.58
N ALA A 54 -9.78 16.71 -11.90
CA ALA A 54 -11.10 17.17 -11.50
C ALA A 54 -11.74 17.95 -12.65
N LEU A 55 -13.04 17.74 -12.85
CA LEU A 55 -13.84 18.35 -13.90
C LEU A 55 -15.00 19.13 -13.28
N ALA A 56 -15.27 20.33 -13.77
CA ALA A 56 -16.54 20.99 -13.59
C ALA A 56 -17.46 20.60 -14.77
N VAL A 57 -18.62 20.01 -14.47
CA VAL A 57 -19.59 19.50 -15.45
C VAL A 57 -20.94 20.17 -15.23
N ALA A 58 -21.66 20.55 -16.29
CA ALA A 58 -23.01 21.12 -16.21
C ALA A 58 -23.80 20.88 -17.50
N PRO A 59 -25.15 20.75 -17.47
CA PRO A 59 -26.06 20.82 -16.33
C PRO A 59 -26.48 19.44 -15.73
N PRO A 60 -26.81 19.38 -14.41
CA PRO A 60 -26.64 20.43 -13.41
C PRO A 60 -25.17 20.60 -13.02
N PRO A 61 -24.74 21.79 -12.55
CA PRO A 61 -23.36 22.03 -12.14
C PRO A 61 -22.91 21.09 -11.02
N ARG A 62 -21.81 20.34 -11.26
CA ARG A 62 -21.17 19.46 -10.28
C ARG A 62 -19.68 19.28 -10.60
N VAL A 63 -18.93 18.81 -9.60
CA VAL A 63 -17.53 18.40 -9.78
C VAL A 63 -17.46 16.88 -9.86
N ALA A 64 -16.67 16.37 -10.81
CA ALA A 64 -16.38 14.95 -10.96
C ALA A 64 -14.86 14.73 -11.03
N ILE A 65 -14.41 13.54 -10.62
CA ILE A 65 -13.04 13.06 -10.84
C ILE A 65 -13.03 12.22 -12.11
N LEU A 66 -12.22 12.61 -13.08
CA LEU A 66 -11.92 11.84 -14.27
C LEU A 66 -10.71 10.95 -14.00
N LYS A 67 -10.88 9.65 -14.20
CA LYS A 67 -9.80 8.66 -14.27
C LYS A 67 -9.69 8.17 -15.72
N VAL A 68 -8.51 8.31 -16.30
CA VAL A 68 -8.19 7.82 -17.64
C VAL A 68 -7.60 6.42 -17.52
N LEU A 69 -8.30 5.42 -18.04
CA LEU A 69 -7.93 4.01 -17.95
C LEU A 69 -7.32 3.58 -19.28
N PRO A 70 -6.05 3.12 -19.31
CA PRO A 70 -5.45 2.63 -20.54
C PRO A 70 -6.08 1.31 -20.98
N GLU A 71 -5.78 0.90 -22.21
CA GLU A 71 -6.08 -0.46 -22.67
C GLU A 71 -5.40 -1.50 -21.74
N GLY A 72 -6.06 -2.63 -21.53
CA GLY A 72 -5.56 -3.73 -20.71
C GLY A 72 -6.41 -3.99 -19.47
N PRO A 73 -5.84 -4.54 -18.38
CA PRO A 73 -6.59 -4.97 -17.21
C PRO A 73 -7.43 -3.86 -16.55
N HIS A 74 -6.88 -2.62 -16.53
CA HIS A 74 -7.52 -1.45 -15.92
C HIS A 74 -8.83 -1.04 -16.59
N ARG A 75 -9.07 -1.40 -17.86
CA ARG A 75 -10.34 -1.11 -18.55
C ARG A 75 -11.57 -1.74 -17.86
N THR A 76 -11.36 -2.76 -17.03
CA THR A 76 -12.44 -3.45 -16.32
C THR A 76 -12.86 -2.74 -15.02
N GLU A 77 -12.11 -1.71 -14.60
CA GLU A 77 -12.36 -0.97 -13.36
C GLU A 77 -13.79 -0.41 -13.27
N PRO A 78 -14.39 0.21 -14.31
CA PRO A 78 -15.75 0.73 -14.19
C PRO A 78 -16.79 -0.37 -13.96
N ALA A 79 -16.59 -1.54 -14.58
CA ALA A 79 -17.47 -2.69 -14.38
C ALA A 79 -17.37 -3.24 -12.94
N ARG A 80 -16.16 -3.23 -12.35
CA ARG A 80 -15.94 -3.60 -10.94
C ARG A 80 -16.55 -2.58 -9.99
N HIS A 81 -16.40 -1.28 -10.29
CA HIS A 81 -17.02 -0.20 -9.54
C HIS A 81 -18.56 -0.32 -9.54
N ALA A 82 -19.16 -0.55 -10.70
CA ALA A 82 -20.58 -0.79 -10.80
C ALA A 82 -21.01 -2.07 -10.05
N ARG A 83 -20.16 -3.11 -10.05
CA ARG A 83 -20.43 -4.37 -9.32
C ARG A 83 -20.42 -4.15 -7.80
N VAL A 84 -19.45 -3.41 -7.25
CA VAL A 84 -19.42 -3.15 -5.81
C VAL A 84 -20.64 -2.37 -5.34
N LEU A 85 -21.06 -1.34 -6.08
CA LEU A 85 -22.27 -0.57 -5.74
C LEU A 85 -23.54 -1.44 -5.75
N ARG A 86 -23.65 -2.40 -6.69
CA ARG A 86 -24.80 -3.30 -6.76
C ARG A 86 -24.81 -4.40 -5.69
N THR A 87 -23.64 -4.87 -5.28
CA THR A 87 -23.50 -6.01 -4.35
C THR A 87 -23.43 -5.59 -2.89
N SER A 88 -23.04 -4.35 -2.62
CA SER A 88 -22.95 -3.80 -1.27
C SER A 88 -24.34 -3.56 -0.65
N PRO A 89 -24.48 -3.65 0.68
CA PRO A 89 -25.67 -3.16 1.37
C PRO A 89 -25.95 -1.71 1.00
N ARG A 90 -27.22 -1.38 0.75
CA ARG A 90 -27.61 -0.07 0.20
C ARG A 90 -27.16 1.11 1.06
N THR A 91 -27.26 0.98 2.38
CA THR A 91 -26.81 2.01 3.33
C THR A 91 -25.31 2.19 3.26
N PHE A 92 -24.53 1.10 3.36
CA PHE A 92 -23.08 1.17 3.25
C PHE A 92 -22.61 1.77 1.91
N ALA A 93 -23.25 1.39 0.79
CA ALA A 93 -22.92 1.94 -0.52
C ALA A 93 -23.13 3.46 -0.58
N ALA A 94 -24.30 3.94 -0.13
CA ALA A 94 -24.61 5.37 -0.13
C ALA A 94 -23.73 6.17 0.85
N ASP A 95 -23.45 5.58 2.01
CA ASP A 95 -22.76 6.25 3.12
C ASP A 95 -21.24 6.15 3.03
N HIS A 96 -20.67 5.19 2.30
CA HIS A 96 -19.23 4.94 2.34
C HIS A 96 -18.57 4.68 1.00
N LEU A 97 -19.29 4.43 -0.10
CA LEU A 97 -18.65 4.20 -1.40
C LEU A 97 -18.76 5.44 -2.28
N VAL A 98 -17.68 5.77 -2.99
CA VAL A 98 -17.76 6.79 -4.04
C VAL A 98 -18.66 6.29 -5.16
N GLU A 99 -19.51 7.15 -5.70
CA GLU A 99 -20.39 6.80 -6.83
C GLU A 99 -19.68 7.03 -8.17
N GLN A 100 -20.16 6.33 -9.20
CA GLN A 100 -19.81 6.66 -10.58
C GLN A 100 -20.77 7.76 -11.06
N ALA A 101 -20.25 8.98 -11.23
CA ALA A 101 -21.07 10.15 -11.50
C ALA A 101 -21.76 10.12 -12.87
N PHE A 102 -21.14 9.43 -13.83
CA PHE A 102 -21.58 9.27 -15.21
C PHE A 102 -21.18 7.89 -15.74
N GLU A 103 -21.83 7.43 -16.82
CA GLU A 103 -21.43 6.20 -17.50
C GLU A 103 -20.01 6.32 -18.08
N PRO A 104 -19.22 5.23 -18.12
CA PRO A 104 -17.86 5.26 -18.66
C PRO A 104 -17.90 5.49 -20.17
N PHE A 105 -16.88 6.16 -20.70
CA PHE A 105 -16.82 6.47 -22.14
C PHE A 105 -15.58 5.83 -22.78
N PRO A 106 -15.71 5.05 -23.87
CA PRO A 106 -14.59 4.34 -24.46
C PRO A 106 -13.60 5.28 -25.16
N LEU A 107 -12.31 4.93 -25.12
CA LEU A 107 -11.27 5.57 -25.91
C LEU A 107 -11.01 4.78 -27.20
N LYS A 108 -10.51 5.45 -28.25
CA LYS A 108 -10.20 4.81 -29.55
C LYS A 108 -9.05 3.81 -29.42
N SER A 109 -8.12 4.09 -28.51
CA SER A 109 -7.03 3.21 -28.09
C SER A 109 -7.48 1.95 -27.34
N GLY A 110 -8.77 1.76 -27.08
CA GLY A 110 -9.29 0.60 -26.33
C GLY A 110 -9.29 0.77 -24.81
N GLY A 111 -8.87 1.95 -24.32
CA GLY A 111 -9.05 2.38 -22.93
C GLY A 111 -10.46 2.92 -22.64
N ALA A 112 -10.63 3.58 -21.49
CA ALA A 112 -11.88 4.22 -21.09
C ALA A 112 -11.67 5.46 -20.22
N LEU A 113 -12.61 6.41 -20.31
CA LEU A 113 -12.85 7.46 -19.35
C LEU A 113 -13.79 6.94 -18.26
N MET A 114 -13.42 7.13 -17.01
CA MET A 114 -14.26 6.81 -15.85
C MET A 114 -14.49 8.08 -15.03
N PHE A 115 -15.74 8.31 -14.65
CA PHE A 115 -16.16 9.50 -13.93
C PHE A 115 -16.65 9.14 -12.53
N GLN A 116 -15.97 9.64 -11.50
CA GLN A 116 -16.33 9.40 -10.10
C GLN A 116 -16.84 10.69 -9.45
N SER A 117 -17.77 10.55 -8.51
CA SER A 117 -18.19 11.65 -7.65
C SER A 117 -17.04 12.09 -6.74
N VAL A 118 -17.03 13.34 -6.31
CA VAL A 118 -16.08 13.80 -5.29
C VAL A 118 -16.43 13.17 -3.94
N ALA A 119 -15.45 12.55 -3.29
CA ALA A 119 -15.60 12.02 -1.94
C ALA A 119 -15.74 13.16 -0.90
N GLY A 120 -16.72 13.05 0.00
CA GLY A 120 -16.83 13.92 1.18
C GLY A 120 -17.35 15.34 0.94
N ASP A 121 -18.33 15.52 0.06
CA ASP A 121 -19.01 16.78 -0.29
C ASP A 121 -18.13 17.86 -0.96
N GLY A 122 -16.81 17.67 -1.06
CA GLY A 122 -15.93 18.61 -1.75
C GLY A 122 -14.45 18.25 -1.67
N LEU A 123 -13.66 18.74 -2.63
CA LEU A 123 -12.22 18.44 -2.69
C LEU A 123 -11.42 19.15 -1.59
N ARG A 124 -11.86 20.35 -1.18
CA ARG A 124 -11.12 21.22 -0.24
C ARG A 124 -11.13 20.71 1.19
N ASP A 125 -12.26 20.12 1.55
CA ASP A 125 -12.67 19.87 2.91
C ASP A 125 -12.71 18.34 3.15
N ALA A 126 -11.67 17.65 2.67
CA ALA A 126 -11.51 16.22 2.81
C ALA A 126 -10.02 15.86 2.90
N LEU A 127 -9.68 14.88 3.73
CA LEU A 127 -8.32 14.41 3.95
C LEU A 127 -8.25 12.90 3.77
N PRO A 128 -7.17 12.35 3.19
CA PRO A 128 -6.92 10.92 3.32
C PRO A 128 -6.72 10.56 4.79
N LEU A 129 -7.14 9.35 5.21
CA LEU A 129 -6.90 8.84 6.56
C LEU A 129 -5.41 8.88 6.91
N GLY A 130 -4.52 8.66 5.93
CA GLY A 130 -3.07 8.73 6.11
C GLY A 130 -2.53 10.09 6.57
N ALA A 131 -3.27 11.18 6.31
CA ALA A 131 -2.93 12.53 6.74
C ALA A 131 -3.47 12.89 8.14
N LEU A 132 -4.27 12.02 8.76
CA LEU A 132 -4.72 12.20 10.13
C LEU A 132 -3.64 11.75 11.12
N GLU A 133 -3.60 12.41 12.28
CA GLU A 133 -2.63 12.13 13.33
C GLU A 133 -3.31 11.85 14.68
N GLY A 134 -2.62 11.09 15.53
CA GLY A 134 -3.02 10.86 16.92
C GLY A 134 -4.41 10.24 17.05
N GLU A 135 -5.18 10.75 18.01
CA GLU A 135 -6.50 10.18 18.36
C GLU A 135 -7.50 10.24 17.20
N THR A 136 -7.42 11.27 16.36
CA THR A 136 -8.32 11.41 15.20
C THR A 136 -8.07 10.32 14.17
N PHE A 137 -6.80 9.95 13.93
CA PHE A 137 -6.46 8.79 13.11
C PHE A 137 -7.05 7.52 13.73
N THR A 138 -6.80 7.28 15.01
CA THR A 138 -7.24 6.09 15.73
C THR A 138 -8.77 5.92 15.66
N ARG A 139 -9.54 6.94 16.06
CA ARG A 139 -11.00 6.84 16.04
C ARG A 139 -11.56 6.65 14.63
N THR A 140 -11.03 7.37 13.65
CA THR A 140 -11.47 7.22 12.25
C THR A 140 -11.14 5.84 11.69
N CYS A 141 -9.93 5.33 11.94
CA CYS A 141 -9.52 4.01 11.51
C CYS A 141 -10.38 2.91 12.15
N ALA A 142 -10.70 3.03 13.45
CA ALA A 142 -11.63 2.13 14.12
C ALA A 142 -13.04 2.17 13.51
N HIS A 143 -13.53 3.34 13.10
CA HIS A 143 -14.79 3.47 12.37
C HIS A 143 -14.76 2.76 11.02
N VAL A 144 -13.66 2.90 10.26
CA VAL A 144 -13.47 2.18 8.99
C VAL A 144 -13.50 0.68 9.22
N VAL A 145 -12.67 0.14 10.13
CA VAL A 145 -12.62 -1.30 10.42
C VAL A 145 -13.99 -1.85 10.85
N ARG A 146 -14.70 -1.11 11.72
CA ARG A 146 -16.07 -1.48 12.12
C ARG A 146 -17.02 -1.51 10.93
N GLY A 147 -17.01 -0.49 10.09
CA GLY A 147 -17.86 -0.42 8.91
C GLY A 147 -17.57 -1.57 7.93
N LEU A 148 -16.30 -1.89 7.67
CA LEU A 148 -15.92 -3.03 6.82
C LEU A 148 -16.48 -4.37 7.33
N LEU A 149 -16.34 -4.63 8.64
CA LEU A 149 -16.65 -5.94 9.22
C LEU A 149 -18.12 -6.11 9.62
N THR A 150 -18.83 -5.02 9.95
CA THR A 150 -20.20 -5.12 10.50
C THR A 150 -21.27 -4.46 9.63
N GLU A 151 -20.92 -3.49 8.80
CA GLU A 151 -21.88 -2.73 7.99
C GLU A 151 -21.80 -3.09 6.50
N TRP A 152 -20.59 -3.33 5.99
CA TRP A 152 -20.40 -3.80 4.62
C TRP A 152 -20.67 -5.30 4.50
N ASN A 153 -20.18 -6.07 5.48
CA ASN A 153 -20.33 -7.52 5.54
C ASN A 153 -21.38 -7.91 6.59
N THR A 154 -22.66 -7.68 6.26
CA THR A 154 -23.82 -7.78 7.17
C THR A 154 -24.46 -9.17 7.29
N ALA A 155 -23.98 -10.17 6.56
CA ALA A 155 -24.63 -11.48 6.42
C ALA A 155 -23.91 -12.61 7.17
N ASP A 156 -24.61 -13.75 7.34
CA ASP A 156 -24.09 -15.02 7.87
C ASP A 156 -22.92 -15.54 7.02
N VAL A 157 -21.72 -15.00 7.23
CA VAL A 157 -20.50 -15.47 6.56
C VAL A 157 -20.20 -16.86 7.06
N THR A 158 -20.37 -17.85 6.19
CA THR A 158 -20.04 -19.24 6.52
C THR A 158 -18.54 -19.46 6.34
N PRO A 159 -17.83 -19.91 7.38
CA PRO A 159 -16.40 -20.21 7.28
C PRO A 159 -16.14 -21.31 6.25
N ARG A 160 -15.11 -21.11 5.42
CA ARG A 160 -14.61 -22.12 4.47
C ARG A 160 -13.25 -22.62 4.93
N ARG A 161 -13.03 -23.94 4.93
CA ARG A 161 -11.68 -24.47 5.17
C ARG A 161 -10.82 -24.29 3.93
N MET A 162 -9.60 -23.80 4.13
CA MET A 162 -8.64 -23.54 3.07
C MET A 162 -7.24 -23.83 3.58
N ARG A 163 -6.38 -24.43 2.75
CA ARG A 163 -4.96 -24.55 3.06
C ARG A 163 -4.29 -23.18 3.10
N ALA A 164 -3.35 -22.98 4.01
CA ALA A 164 -2.58 -21.74 4.13
C ALA A 164 -1.94 -21.32 2.79
N SER A 165 -1.39 -22.27 2.03
CA SER A 165 -0.80 -22.01 0.70
C SER A 165 -1.85 -21.56 -0.34
N ALA A 166 -3.03 -22.19 -0.33
CA ALA A 166 -4.13 -21.82 -1.21
C ALA A 166 -4.67 -20.42 -0.88
N PHE A 167 -4.76 -20.09 0.42
CA PHE A 167 -5.14 -18.77 0.91
C PHE A 167 -4.14 -17.72 0.42
N VAL A 168 -2.86 -17.86 0.77
CA VAL A 168 -1.86 -16.83 0.45
C VAL A 168 -1.75 -16.65 -1.07
N ARG A 169 -1.77 -17.74 -1.86
CA ARG A 169 -1.76 -17.63 -3.33
C ARG A 169 -2.96 -16.86 -3.88
N GLY A 170 -4.16 -17.15 -3.38
CA GLY A 170 -5.39 -16.48 -3.80
C GLY A 170 -5.43 -14.99 -3.43
N GLU A 171 -4.72 -14.60 -2.37
CA GLU A 171 -4.66 -13.20 -1.95
C GLU A 171 -3.53 -12.39 -2.62
N VAL A 172 -2.40 -13.02 -2.99
CA VAL A 172 -1.31 -12.32 -3.72
C VAL A 172 -1.56 -12.24 -5.23
N ASP A 173 -2.36 -13.14 -5.80
CA ASP A 173 -2.73 -13.15 -7.22
C ASP A 173 -4.21 -13.51 -7.40
N PRO A 174 -5.14 -12.63 -6.96
CA PRO A 174 -6.57 -12.92 -6.98
C PRO A 174 -7.16 -13.10 -8.39
N GLU A 175 -6.51 -12.53 -9.40
CA GLU A 175 -6.95 -12.59 -10.79
C GLU A 175 -6.25 -13.67 -11.62
N GLY A 176 -5.24 -14.34 -11.06
CA GLY A 176 -4.38 -15.28 -11.80
C GLY A 176 -3.60 -14.61 -12.93
N GLY A 177 -3.37 -13.29 -12.81
CA GLY A 177 -2.69 -12.45 -13.80
C GLY A 177 -1.18 -12.66 -13.84
N GLY A 178 -0.65 -13.37 -12.83
CA GLY A 178 0.71 -13.88 -12.79
C GLY A 178 1.58 -13.25 -11.72
N LEU A 179 2.44 -14.09 -11.14
CA LEU A 179 3.29 -13.76 -10.00
C LEU A 179 4.61 -13.07 -10.39
N ARG A 180 4.69 -12.43 -11.57
CA ARG A 180 5.96 -11.93 -12.13
C ARG A 180 6.67 -10.93 -11.22
N SER A 181 5.93 -9.94 -10.70
CA SER A 181 6.48 -8.94 -9.79
C SER A 181 6.96 -9.56 -8.49
N LEU A 182 6.23 -10.55 -7.98
CA LEU A 182 6.61 -11.29 -6.78
C LEU A 182 7.82 -12.20 -7.01
N GLU A 183 7.93 -12.82 -8.19
CA GLU A 183 9.09 -13.62 -8.56
C GLU A 183 10.35 -12.75 -8.71
N ALA A 184 10.22 -11.56 -9.30
CA ALA A 184 11.30 -10.58 -9.35
C ALA A 184 11.71 -10.10 -7.95
N SER A 185 10.75 -9.96 -7.03
CA SER A 185 11.04 -9.69 -5.61
C SER A 185 11.79 -10.86 -4.96
N ARG A 186 11.28 -12.09 -5.12
CA ARG A 186 11.90 -13.32 -4.59
C ARG A 186 13.35 -13.45 -5.03
N ARG A 187 13.66 -13.24 -6.31
CA ARG A 187 15.03 -13.35 -6.84
C ARG A 187 16.01 -12.37 -6.19
N ARG A 188 15.53 -11.23 -5.67
CA ARG A 188 16.33 -10.21 -4.98
C ARG A 188 16.40 -10.42 -3.47
N ALA A 189 15.66 -11.38 -2.91
CA ALA A 189 15.51 -11.58 -1.47
C ALA A 189 16.65 -12.40 -0.81
N GLY A 190 17.76 -12.64 -1.52
CA GLY A 190 18.90 -13.38 -0.99
C GLY A 190 18.52 -14.79 -0.48
N PRO A 191 18.93 -15.22 0.73
CA PRO A 191 18.61 -16.54 1.28
C PRO A 191 17.11 -16.83 1.39
N ALA A 192 16.30 -15.82 1.72
CA ALA A 192 14.84 -15.96 1.78
C ALA A 192 14.23 -16.15 0.37
N GLY A 193 14.93 -15.75 -0.69
CA GLY A 193 14.55 -16.01 -2.08
C GLY A 193 14.83 -17.44 -2.57
N SER A 194 15.52 -18.26 -1.76
CA SER A 194 15.88 -19.63 -2.11
C SER A 194 14.70 -20.61 -2.02
N THR A 195 14.95 -21.86 -2.38
CA THR A 195 13.99 -22.97 -2.20
C THR A 195 14.06 -23.62 -0.82
N GLU A 196 14.93 -23.14 0.07
CA GLU A 196 15.08 -23.70 1.40
C GLU A 196 13.84 -23.39 2.26
N PRO A 197 13.36 -24.36 3.07
CA PRO A 197 12.18 -24.20 3.91
C PRO A 197 12.36 -23.18 5.04
N TRP A 198 13.60 -22.95 5.47
CA TRP A 198 13.93 -22.07 6.58
C TRP A 198 15.13 -21.21 6.25
N PHE A 199 15.20 -20.00 6.80
CA PHE A 199 16.37 -19.14 6.73
C PHE A 199 16.62 -18.46 8.09
N ASP A 200 17.87 -18.10 8.34
CA ASP A 200 18.26 -17.41 9.58
C ASP A 200 18.20 -15.89 9.38
N ALA A 201 17.51 -15.21 10.30
CA ALA A 201 17.47 -13.76 10.36
C ALA A 201 17.46 -13.30 11.82
N GLY A 202 18.39 -12.41 12.19
CA GLY A 202 18.48 -11.87 13.56
C GLY A 202 18.68 -12.94 14.64
N GLY A 203 19.33 -14.06 14.31
CA GLY A 203 19.53 -15.19 15.23
C GLY A 203 18.29 -16.07 15.43
N ARG A 204 17.23 -15.87 14.63
CA ARG A 204 16.03 -16.71 14.61
C ARG A 204 15.96 -17.47 13.30
N ARG A 205 15.55 -18.73 13.39
CA ARG A 205 15.21 -19.55 12.23
C ARG A 205 13.75 -19.31 11.85
N LEU A 206 13.50 -18.75 10.68
CA LEU A 206 12.18 -18.35 10.20
C LEU A 206 11.76 -19.18 8.98
N PRO A 207 10.46 -19.51 8.82
CA PRO A 207 10.00 -20.24 7.66
C PRO A 207 10.01 -19.32 6.43
N ASN A 208 10.32 -19.88 5.26
CA ASN A 208 10.35 -19.13 4.02
C ASN A 208 8.92 -18.86 3.50
N PRO A 209 8.43 -17.59 3.51
CA PRO A 209 7.05 -17.29 3.16
C PRO A 209 6.75 -17.44 1.66
N TYR A 210 7.77 -17.39 0.79
CA TYR A 210 7.58 -17.57 -0.65
C TYR A 210 7.13 -18.99 -1.02
N LEU A 211 7.39 -19.98 -0.17
CA LEU A 211 7.00 -21.36 -0.42
C LEU A 211 5.48 -21.57 -0.35
N LEU A 212 4.74 -20.74 0.40
CA LEU A 212 3.27 -20.75 0.36
C LEU A 212 2.73 -20.39 -1.03
N VAL A 213 3.46 -19.58 -1.77
CA VAL A 213 3.05 -19.13 -3.11
C VAL A 213 3.56 -20.09 -4.19
N PHE A 214 4.85 -20.42 -4.18
CA PHE A 214 5.56 -21.01 -5.33
C PHE A 214 5.77 -22.53 -5.32
N GLY A 215 5.27 -23.29 -4.33
CA GLY A 215 5.31 -24.77 -4.47
C GLY A 215 5.34 -25.61 -3.20
N GLY A 216 5.23 -25.01 -2.02
CA GLY A 216 5.34 -25.71 -0.74
C GLY A 216 6.72 -26.34 -0.52
N HIS A 217 6.88 -27.04 0.60
CA HIS A 217 8.05 -27.86 0.91
C HIS A 217 7.64 -28.93 1.95
N SER A 218 8.19 -30.15 1.89
CA SER A 218 7.80 -31.24 2.81
C SER A 218 8.03 -30.90 4.28
N ASP A 219 9.07 -30.11 4.55
CA ASP A 219 9.49 -29.72 5.89
C ASP A 219 8.75 -28.48 6.44
N LEU A 220 7.81 -27.93 5.68
CA LEU A 220 6.91 -26.87 6.12
C LEU A 220 5.46 -27.36 6.11
N PRO A 221 4.74 -27.26 7.24
CA PRO A 221 3.32 -27.60 7.27
C PRO A 221 2.51 -26.66 6.39
N ASP A 222 1.44 -27.19 5.79
CA ASP A 222 0.42 -26.41 5.07
C ASP A 222 -0.95 -26.62 5.74
N PRO A 223 -1.18 -25.98 6.91
CA PRO A 223 -2.37 -26.25 7.71
C PRO A 223 -3.65 -25.79 7.00
N GLU A 224 -4.75 -26.48 7.29
CA GLU A 224 -6.08 -26.00 6.92
C GLU A 224 -6.59 -25.02 7.97
N VAL A 225 -6.95 -23.82 7.54
CA VAL A 225 -7.53 -22.76 8.36
C VAL A 225 -8.98 -22.51 7.93
N PRO A 226 -9.91 -22.25 8.86
CA PRO A 226 -11.23 -21.76 8.49
C PRO A 226 -11.14 -20.25 8.19
N VAL A 227 -11.71 -19.85 7.06
CA VAL A 227 -11.61 -18.51 6.49
C VAL A 227 -13.00 -17.94 6.30
N LEU A 228 -13.19 -16.72 6.78
CA LEU A 228 -14.36 -15.88 6.49
C LEU A 228 -14.07 -15.04 5.24
N THR A 229 -14.96 -15.16 4.26
CA THR A 229 -14.87 -14.44 2.98
C THR A 229 -16.11 -13.58 2.77
N GLY A 230 -15.96 -12.41 2.16
CA GLY A 230 -17.07 -11.53 1.82
C GLY A 230 -16.66 -10.41 0.88
N LEU A 231 -17.33 -9.28 0.99
CA LEU A 231 -17.05 -8.09 0.21
C LEU A 231 -15.74 -7.45 0.70
N THR A 232 -14.79 -7.28 -0.21
CA THR A 232 -13.51 -6.60 0.05
C THR A 232 -13.22 -5.57 -1.02
N HIS A 233 -12.64 -4.45 -0.62
CA HIS A 233 -12.09 -3.41 -1.46
C HIS A 233 -10.95 -3.93 -2.34
N GLY A 234 -10.07 -4.77 -1.78
CA GLY A 234 -8.96 -5.41 -2.50
C GLY A 234 -7.75 -4.53 -2.77
N ASP A 235 -7.78 -3.26 -2.36
CA ASP A 235 -6.65 -2.32 -2.40
C ASP A 235 -6.83 -1.23 -1.32
N LEU A 236 -7.30 -1.62 -0.13
CA LEU A 236 -7.57 -0.66 0.92
C LEU A 236 -6.29 -0.23 1.62
N HIS A 237 -5.81 0.96 1.29
CA HIS A 237 -4.77 1.66 2.03
C HIS A 237 -5.28 2.98 2.60
N VAL A 238 -4.53 3.57 3.54
CA VAL A 238 -4.92 4.79 4.26
C VAL A 238 -5.23 6.01 3.35
N ASP A 239 -4.72 6.02 2.12
CA ASP A 239 -5.02 7.08 1.15
C ASP A 239 -6.27 6.82 0.30
N ASN A 240 -6.78 5.58 0.28
CA ASN A 240 -8.06 5.22 -0.35
C ASN A 240 -9.26 5.41 0.60
N VAL A 241 -9.00 5.92 1.81
CA VAL A 241 -10.03 6.34 2.76
C VAL A 241 -10.03 7.86 2.85
N ILE A 242 -11.08 8.48 2.32
CA ILE A 242 -11.26 9.94 2.35
C ILE A 242 -12.21 10.32 3.48
N VAL A 243 -11.78 11.25 4.32
CA VAL A 243 -12.48 11.67 5.53
C VAL A 243 -12.89 13.13 5.41
N PRO A 244 -14.20 13.45 5.43
CA PRO A 244 -14.66 14.82 5.33
C PRO A 244 -14.26 15.66 6.54
N VAL A 245 -13.99 16.94 6.31
CA VAL A 245 -13.63 17.94 7.32
C VAL A 245 -14.60 19.12 7.23
N ARG A 246 -15.45 19.31 8.23
CA ARG A 246 -16.38 20.46 8.25
C ARG A 246 -15.94 21.47 9.29
N ARG A 247 -15.64 22.70 8.84
CA ARG A 247 -15.19 23.81 9.71
C ARG A 247 -14.00 23.39 10.61
N GLY A 248 -13.04 22.67 10.03
CA GLY A 248 -11.85 22.17 10.73
C GLY A 248 -12.09 20.94 11.61
N THR A 249 -13.31 20.41 11.68
CA THR A 249 -13.64 19.20 12.45
C THR A 249 -13.70 17.99 11.52
N VAL A 250 -12.94 16.95 11.83
CA VAL A 250 -12.97 15.68 11.11
C VAL A 250 -14.28 14.94 11.41
N LEU A 251 -14.97 14.49 10.37
CA LEU A 251 -16.19 13.70 10.47
C LEU A 251 -15.87 12.21 10.32
N GLU A 252 -15.41 11.61 11.42
CA GLU A 252 -14.82 10.26 11.46
C GLU A 252 -15.72 9.17 10.88
N GLN A 253 -17.04 9.27 11.10
CA GLN A 253 -18.03 8.31 10.59
C GLN A 253 -18.46 8.58 9.14
N ALA A 254 -18.14 9.76 8.58
CA ALA A 254 -18.56 10.11 7.22
C ALA A 254 -17.51 9.74 6.16
N TYR A 255 -16.58 8.83 6.49
CA TYR A 255 -15.52 8.40 5.58
C TYR A 255 -16.09 7.83 4.27
N ARG A 256 -15.31 7.95 3.20
CA ARG A 256 -15.62 7.47 1.85
C ARG A 256 -14.45 6.65 1.32
N LEU A 257 -14.75 5.50 0.75
CA LEU A 257 -13.80 4.62 0.07
C LEU A 257 -13.76 4.97 -1.41
N ILE A 258 -12.55 5.12 -1.94
CA ILE A 258 -12.26 5.45 -3.34
C ILE A 258 -11.40 4.36 -3.98
N ASP A 259 -11.23 4.41 -5.30
CA ASP A 259 -10.45 3.42 -6.07
C ASP A 259 -10.91 1.96 -5.87
N LEU A 260 -12.17 1.71 -6.22
CA LEU A 260 -12.83 0.42 -6.02
C LEU A 260 -12.47 -0.63 -7.11
N GLY A 261 -11.34 -0.45 -7.79
CA GLY A 261 -10.88 -1.33 -8.88
C GLY A 261 -10.43 -2.70 -8.41
N GLY A 262 -10.00 -2.84 -7.15
CA GLY A 262 -9.62 -4.11 -6.53
C GLY A 262 -10.79 -4.97 -6.04
N PHE A 263 -12.04 -4.50 -6.20
CA PHE A 263 -13.19 -5.09 -5.51
C PHE A 263 -13.38 -6.60 -5.79
N ARG A 264 -13.58 -7.35 -4.71
CA ARG A 264 -13.94 -8.78 -4.74
C ARG A 264 -15.16 -9.02 -3.87
N ALA A 265 -16.03 -9.93 -4.33
CA ALA A 265 -17.25 -10.29 -3.62
C ALA A 265 -17.06 -11.47 -2.65
N ASP A 266 -15.88 -12.11 -2.71
CA ASP A 266 -15.51 -13.33 -1.99
C ASP A 266 -14.05 -13.25 -1.47
N GLY A 267 -13.56 -12.03 -1.20
CA GLY A 267 -12.24 -11.82 -0.61
C GLY A 267 -12.21 -12.18 0.86
N ALA A 268 -11.03 -12.56 1.39
CA ALA A 268 -10.88 -12.80 2.81
C ALA A 268 -11.09 -11.49 3.60
N LEU A 269 -11.98 -11.51 4.61
CA LEU A 269 -12.38 -10.29 5.35
C LEU A 269 -11.21 -9.57 6.05
N THR A 270 -10.14 -10.31 6.34
CA THR A 270 -8.91 -9.80 6.96
C THR A 270 -8.00 -9.04 6.01
N CYS A 271 -8.15 -9.19 4.69
CA CYS A 271 -7.20 -8.62 3.72
C CYS A 271 -7.22 -7.10 3.70
N ASP A 272 -8.40 -6.48 3.64
CA ASP A 272 -8.50 -5.01 3.70
C ASP A 272 -8.05 -4.46 5.06
N VAL A 273 -8.37 -5.15 6.15
CA VAL A 273 -7.94 -4.78 7.52
C VAL A 273 -6.42 -4.80 7.60
N VAL A 274 -5.77 -5.83 7.07
CA VAL A 274 -4.31 -5.95 7.06
C VAL A 274 -3.68 -4.93 6.12
N MET A 275 -4.20 -4.72 4.91
CA MET A 275 -3.63 -3.72 3.99
C MET A 275 -3.74 -2.29 4.56
N LEU A 276 -4.83 -2.00 5.29
CA LEU A 276 -4.96 -0.75 6.03
C LEU A 276 -3.90 -0.62 7.13
N LEU A 277 -3.65 -1.69 7.90
CA LEU A 277 -2.58 -1.73 8.90
C LEU A 277 -1.19 -1.52 8.27
N LEU A 278 -0.85 -2.30 7.23
CA LEU A 278 0.47 -2.24 6.60
C LEU A 278 0.73 -0.86 5.97
N SER A 279 -0.26 -0.29 5.29
CA SER A 279 -0.13 1.06 4.74
C SER A 279 -0.02 2.14 5.83
N ALA A 280 -0.72 2.00 6.96
CA ALA A 280 -0.57 2.89 8.11
C ALA A 280 0.83 2.84 8.73
N LEU A 281 1.53 1.71 8.63
CA LEU A 281 2.89 1.53 9.14
C LEU A 281 3.98 1.95 8.14
N ALA A 282 3.66 2.07 6.85
CA ALA A 282 4.63 2.34 5.80
C ALA A 282 5.55 3.56 6.06
N PRO A 283 5.07 4.71 6.58
CA PRO A 283 5.95 5.85 6.90
C PRO A 283 7.02 5.52 7.95
N PHE A 284 6.71 4.69 8.95
CA PHE A 284 7.64 4.31 10.02
C PHE A 284 8.66 3.29 9.54
N VAL A 285 8.23 2.34 8.70
CA VAL A 285 9.12 1.36 8.07
C VAL A 285 10.08 2.05 7.10
N ALA A 286 9.62 3.08 6.37
CA ALA A 286 10.48 3.88 5.50
C ALA A 286 11.48 4.74 6.30
N GLY A 287 11.05 5.33 7.42
CA GLY A 287 11.82 6.29 8.23
C GLY A 287 12.99 5.74 9.08
N ALA A 288 13.39 4.48 8.89
CA ALA A 288 14.54 3.86 9.57
C ALA A 288 14.49 3.85 11.10
N LEU A 289 13.60 3.03 11.67
CA LEU A 289 13.60 2.70 13.10
C LEU A 289 14.93 2.03 13.52
N PRO A 290 15.41 2.23 14.76
CA PRO A 290 16.51 1.45 15.32
C PRO A 290 16.21 -0.06 15.28
N ALA A 291 17.21 -0.89 15.00
CA ALA A 291 17.04 -2.34 14.80
C ALA A 291 16.26 -3.05 15.93
N ARG A 292 16.42 -2.64 17.19
CA ARG A 292 15.65 -3.17 18.32
C ARG A 292 14.15 -2.83 18.24
N GLN A 293 13.82 -1.63 17.78
CA GLN A 293 12.44 -1.20 17.57
C GLN A 293 11.84 -1.85 16.32
N GLU A 294 12.64 -2.09 15.28
CA GLU A 294 12.18 -2.85 14.12
C GLU A 294 11.77 -4.26 14.48
N GLN A 295 12.61 -4.95 15.25
CA GLN A 295 12.31 -6.27 15.75
C GLN A 295 11.08 -6.25 16.66
N ALA A 296 10.99 -5.27 17.57
CA ALA A 296 9.82 -5.11 18.43
C ALA A 296 8.54 -4.85 17.61
N LEU A 297 8.62 -4.11 16.50
CA LEU A 297 7.47 -3.85 15.62
C LEU A 297 7.04 -5.11 14.87
N LEU A 298 7.99 -5.88 14.33
CA LEU A 298 7.69 -7.18 13.71
C LEU A 298 6.93 -8.09 14.69
N ASP A 299 7.45 -8.23 15.90
CA ASP A 299 6.86 -9.09 16.92
C ASP A 299 5.52 -8.52 17.42
N HIS A 300 5.37 -7.19 17.54
CA HIS A 300 4.14 -6.54 18.00
C HIS A 300 3.01 -6.67 16.96
N VAL A 301 3.30 -6.56 15.66
CA VAL A 301 2.29 -6.77 14.60
C VAL A 301 1.79 -8.22 14.60
N VAL A 302 2.68 -9.18 14.80
CA VAL A 302 2.36 -10.62 14.76
C VAL A 302 1.65 -11.06 16.03
N ALA A 303 2.20 -10.74 17.20
CA ALA A 303 1.70 -11.11 18.51
C ALA A 303 1.90 -9.95 19.50
N PRO A 304 0.94 -9.00 19.58
CA PRO A 304 1.03 -7.84 20.45
C PRO A 304 1.24 -8.21 21.92
N ARG A 305 2.17 -7.52 22.59
CA ARG A 305 2.44 -7.67 24.03
C ARG A 305 2.80 -6.31 24.61
N HIS A 306 2.36 -6.03 25.84
CA HIS A 306 2.66 -4.76 26.51
C HIS A 306 4.17 -4.46 26.57
N GLU A 307 5.01 -5.47 26.85
CA GLU A 307 6.47 -5.33 26.89
C GLU A 307 7.12 -4.91 25.56
N LEU A 308 6.46 -5.20 24.43
CA LEU A 308 6.90 -4.80 23.10
C LEU A 308 6.45 -3.36 22.81
N ALA A 309 5.22 -3.01 23.20
CA ALA A 309 4.68 -1.66 23.07
C ALA A 309 5.56 -0.61 23.78
N ASP A 310 6.08 -0.93 24.97
CA ASP A 310 6.98 -0.05 25.73
C ASP A 310 8.29 0.29 24.99
N ARG A 311 8.66 -0.49 23.97
CA ARG A 311 9.88 -0.28 23.17
C ARG A 311 9.62 0.54 21.90
N LEU A 312 8.36 0.77 21.56
CA LEU A 312 7.94 1.37 20.30
C LEU A 312 7.48 2.82 20.51
N PRO A 313 7.60 3.68 19.48
CA PRO A 313 6.95 4.98 19.51
C PRO A 313 5.44 4.83 19.72
N ALA A 314 4.85 5.65 20.59
CA ALA A 314 3.43 5.54 20.94
C ALA A 314 2.48 5.64 19.73
N GLU A 315 2.85 6.41 18.71
CA GLU A 315 2.08 6.50 17.46
C GLU A 315 2.08 5.18 16.67
N VAL A 316 3.20 4.45 16.65
CA VAL A 316 3.28 3.15 15.99
C VAL A 316 2.38 2.14 16.71
N VAL A 317 2.46 2.11 18.05
CA VAL A 317 1.61 1.25 18.89
C VAL A 317 0.13 1.54 18.63
N ARG A 318 -0.27 2.81 18.68
CA ARG A 318 -1.66 3.22 18.39
C ARG A 318 -2.16 2.74 17.03
N ARG A 319 -1.33 2.79 15.98
CA ARG A 319 -1.72 2.35 14.63
C ARG A 319 -1.92 0.84 14.56
N VAL A 320 -1.05 0.06 15.21
CA VAL A 320 -1.20 -1.40 15.28
C VAL A 320 -2.44 -1.78 16.07
N ASP A 321 -2.52 -1.28 17.31
CA ASP A 321 -3.54 -1.68 18.28
C ASP A 321 -4.93 -1.25 17.80
N CYS A 322 -5.06 -0.04 17.25
CA CYS A 322 -6.34 0.43 16.71
C CYS A 322 -6.95 -0.52 15.68
N VAL A 323 -6.16 -0.95 14.68
CA VAL A 323 -6.68 -1.82 13.62
C VAL A 323 -6.95 -3.22 14.16
N ARG A 324 -5.98 -3.75 14.91
CA ARG A 324 -6.02 -5.13 15.37
C ARG A 324 -7.05 -5.36 16.46
N ASP A 325 -7.08 -4.51 17.48
CA ASP A 325 -7.98 -4.68 18.62
C ASP A 325 -9.43 -4.40 18.22
N THR A 326 -9.69 -3.38 17.38
CA THR A 326 -11.04 -3.16 16.83
C THR A 326 -11.55 -4.40 16.09
N ALA A 327 -10.72 -4.99 15.24
CA ALA A 327 -11.09 -6.21 14.53
C ALA A 327 -11.24 -7.42 15.48
N ALA A 328 -10.32 -7.60 16.43
CA ALA A 328 -10.34 -8.73 17.36
C ALA A 328 -11.52 -8.68 18.35
N ASP A 329 -11.95 -7.48 18.75
CA ASP A 329 -13.11 -7.27 19.61
C ASP A 329 -14.41 -7.61 18.88
N LEU A 330 -14.55 -7.15 17.63
CA LEU A 330 -15.70 -7.51 16.78
C LEU A 330 -15.75 -9.01 16.49
N MET A 331 -14.58 -9.65 16.42
CA MET A 331 -14.43 -11.08 16.13
C MET A 331 -14.17 -11.91 17.39
N ALA A 332 -14.53 -11.43 18.59
CA ALA A 332 -14.22 -12.10 19.85
C ALA A 332 -14.77 -13.54 19.93
N GLY A 333 -15.95 -13.80 19.35
CA GLY A 333 -16.54 -15.15 19.25
C GLY A 333 -15.83 -16.09 18.27
N TRP A 334 -14.92 -15.57 17.44
CA TRP A 334 -14.17 -16.30 16.42
C TRP A 334 -12.66 -15.99 16.52
N ARG A 335 -12.16 -15.69 17.72
CA ARG A 335 -10.84 -15.09 17.93
C ARG A 335 -9.67 -15.93 17.39
N GLU A 336 -9.64 -17.23 17.70
CA GLU A 336 -8.50 -18.08 17.32
C GLU A 336 -8.39 -18.24 15.79
N PRO A 337 -9.46 -18.63 15.06
CA PRO A 337 -9.33 -18.76 13.63
C PRO A 337 -9.28 -17.41 12.91
N TRP A 338 -9.87 -16.35 13.48
CA TRP A 338 -9.64 -14.98 13.01
C TRP A 338 -8.15 -14.60 13.08
N THR A 339 -7.47 -14.97 14.16
CA THR A 339 -6.03 -14.70 14.31
C THR A 339 -5.20 -15.42 13.25
N ASP A 340 -5.50 -16.69 12.95
CA ASP A 340 -4.82 -17.41 11.85
C ASP A 340 -5.06 -16.74 10.50
N GLN A 341 -6.31 -16.43 10.20
CA GLN A 341 -6.68 -15.76 8.95
C GLN A 341 -6.00 -14.39 8.84
N PHE A 342 -5.96 -13.62 9.92
CA PHE A 342 -5.28 -12.33 9.99
C PHE A 342 -3.78 -12.48 9.72
N LEU A 343 -3.11 -13.44 10.37
CA LEU A 343 -1.68 -13.69 10.17
C LEU A 343 -1.38 -14.11 8.73
N LEU A 344 -2.20 -14.97 8.12
CA LEU A 344 -2.04 -15.32 6.72
C LEU A 344 -2.28 -14.13 5.78
N SER A 345 -3.22 -13.24 6.11
CA SER A 345 -3.37 -11.96 5.40
C SER A 345 -2.14 -11.07 5.58
N VAL A 346 -1.49 -11.05 6.76
CA VAL A 346 -0.21 -10.36 6.97
C VAL A 346 0.87 -10.96 6.08
N VAL A 347 0.95 -12.29 5.94
CA VAL A 347 1.87 -12.92 4.99
C VAL A 347 1.62 -12.43 3.56
N ALA A 348 0.37 -12.51 3.08
CA ALA A 348 0.02 -12.12 1.72
C ALA A 348 0.28 -10.62 1.48
N GLY A 349 -0.23 -9.74 2.35
CA GLY A 349 -0.08 -8.30 2.22
C GLY A 349 1.38 -7.85 2.30
N ALA A 350 2.17 -8.42 3.21
CA ALA A 350 3.58 -8.08 3.33
C ALA A 350 4.39 -8.56 2.12
N LEU A 351 4.09 -9.75 1.58
CA LEU A 351 4.68 -10.21 0.31
C LEU A 351 4.33 -9.26 -0.84
N THR A 352 3.09 -8.80 -0.94
CA THR A 352 2.67 -7.78 -1.91
C THR A 352 3.47 -6.49 -1.76
N CYS A 353 3.67 -6.00 -0.53
CA CYS A 353 4.50 -4.80 -0.27
C CYS A 353 5.95 -4.99 -0.74
N THR A 354 6.50 -6.19 -0.75
CA THR A 354 7.86 -6.41 -1.31
C THR A 354 7.94 -6.12 -2.82
N THR A 355 6.81 -6.09 -3.53
CA THR A 355 6.77 -5.80 -4.97
C THR A 355 6.79 -4.30 -5.29
N PHE A 356 6.53 -3.44 -4.30
CA PHE A 356 6.46 -1.99 -4.52
C PHE A 356 7.85 -1.38 -4.64
N SER A 357 8.16 -0.84 -5.83
CA SER A 357 9.44 -0.20 -6.13
C SER A 357 9.70 1.04 -5.24
N GLY A 358 8.65 1.81 -4.94
CA GLY A 358 8.73 3.05 -4.16
C GLY A 358 9.13 2.89 -2.68
N LEU A 359 9.07 1.68 -2.11
CA LEU A 359 9.38 1.45 -0.69
C LEU A 359 10.90 1.40 -0.39
N GLY A 360 11.76 1.25 -1.40
CA GLY A 360 13.21 1.04 -1.20
C GLY A 360 13.58 -0.34 -0.65
N ALA A 361 14.83 -0.77 -0.79
CA ALA A 361 15.26 -2.13 -0.44
C ALA A 361 15.05 -2.48 1.04
N ARG A 362 15.36 -1.53 1.92
CA ARG A 362 15.24 -1.68 3.37
C ARG A 362 13.82 -2.01 3.83
N ALA A 363 12.83 -1.25 3.37
CA ALA A 363 11.44 -1.48 3.74
C ALA A 363 10.91 -2.78 3.13
N ARG A 364 11.27 -3.09 1.87
CA ARG A 364 10.94 -4.39 1.24
C ARG A 364 11.48 -5.56 2.07
N ASN A 365 12.71 -5.46 2.56
CA ASN A 365 13.29 -6.48 3.44
C ASN A 365 12.54 -6.58 4.78
N TRP A 366 12.13 -5.46 5.36
CA TRP A 366 11.32 -5.45 6.57
C TRP A 366 9.97 -6.18 6.37
N TYR A 367 9.27 -5.92 5.26
CA TYR A 367 8.03 -6.63 4.94
C TYR A 367 8.24 -8.13 4.67
N LEU A 368 9.36 -8.51 4.06
CA LEU A 368 9.71 -9.91 3.90
C LEU A 368 9.90 -10.62 5.26
N LEU A 369 10.59 -9.97 6.20
CA LEU A 369 10.74 -10.48 7.56
C LEU A 369 9.37 -10.55 8.26
N LEU A 370 8.51 -9.55 8.08
CA LEU A 370 7.15 -9.57 8.63
C LEU A 370 6.36 -10.79 8.13
N ALA A 371 6.42 -11.07 6.83
CA ALA A 371 5.78 -12.26 6.25
C ALA A 371 6.32 -13.56 6.87
N ALA A 372 7.64 -13.65 7.05
CA ALA A 372 8.26 -14.83 7.66
C ALA A 372 7.90 -15.00 9.16
N HIS A 373 7.85 -13.91 9.93
CA HIS A 373 7.42 -13.93 11.33
C HIS A 373 5.94 -14.32 11.47
N ALA A 374 5.06 -13.74 10.64
CA ALA A 374 3.64 -14.06 10.65
C ALA A 374 3.41 -15.53 10.26
N TYR A 375 4.12 -16.03 9.26
CA TYR A 375 4.05 -17.45 8.89
C TYR A 375 4.55 -18.35 10.02
N GLY A 376 5.65 -17.99 10.68
CA GLY A 376 6.15 -18.70 11.86
C GLY A 376 5.08 -18.82 12.95
N ALA A 377 4.37 -17.74 13.26
CA ALA A 377 3.30 -17.74 14.24
C ALA A 377 2.08 -18.60 13.86
N VAL A 378 1.79 -18.76 12.57
CA VAL A 378 0.76 -19.71 12.09
C VAL A 378 1.21 -21.16 12.29
N LEU A 379 2.51 -21.44 12.19
CA LEU A 379 3.07 -22.79 12.37
C LEU A 379 3.31 -23.17 13.84
N GLU A 380 3.35 -22.20 14.75
CA GLU A 380 3.58 -22.47 16.18
C GLU A 380 2.48 -23.38 16.75
N PRO A 381 2.85 -24.51 17.38
CA PRO A 381 1.86 -25.39 18.00
C PRO A 381 1.07 -24.63 19.07
N ARG A 382 -0.23 -24.49 18.84
CA ARG A 382 -1.11 -23.97 19.88
C ARG A 382 -1.35 -25.05 20.92
N PRO A 383 -1.32 -24.73 22.23
CA PRO A 383 -1.87 -25.64 23.22
C PRO A 383 -3.30 -25.95 22.79
N ALA A 384 -3.60 -27.23 22.56
CA ALA A 384 -4.93 -27.63 22.15
C ALA A 384 -5.93 -27.01 23.12
N ALA A 385 -6.85 -26.19 22.60
CA ALA A 385 -7.98 -25.75 23.39
C ALA A 385 -8.59 -27.02 24.01
N PRO A 386 -8.80 -27.08 25.34
CA PRO A 386 -9.52 -28.21 25.92
C PRO A 386 -10.79 -28.39 25.09
N PRO A 387 -11.12 -29.62 24.67
CA PRO A 387 -12.28 -29.84 23.82
C PRO A 387 -13.43 -29.07 24.44
N VAL A 388 -14.00 -28.14 23.67
CA VAL A 388 -15.22 -27.45 24.08
C VAL A 388 -16.24 -28.56 24.23
N LEU A 389 -16.36 -29.08 25.45
CA LEU A 389 -17.52 -29.84 25.86
C LEU A 389 -18.67 -28.92 25.49
N ALA A 390 -19.41 -29.28 24.44
CA ALA A 390 -20.64 -28.60 24.08
C ALA A 390 -21.42 -28.47 25.38
N LEU A 391 -21.47 -27.26 25.95
CA LEU A 391 -22.18 -27.04 27.19
C LEU A 391 -23.63 -27.44 26.90
N PRO A 392 -24.16 -28.47 27.57
CA PRO A 392 -25.56 -28.79 27.45
C PRO A 392 -26.34 -27.54 27.88
N VAL A 393 -27.34 -27.15 27.08
CA VAL A 393 -28.35 -26.17 27.48
C VAL A 393 -28.81 -26.52 28.91
N PRO A 394 -28.81 -25.58 29.88
CA PRO A 394 -28.98 -25.93 31.29
C PRO A 394 -30.33 -26.60 31.53
N ARG A 395 -30.30 -27.86 32.00
CA ARG A 395 -31.38 -28.46 32.79
C ARG A 395 -30.98 -28.46 34.26
N ALA A 396 -31.98 -28.26 35.10
CA ALA A 396 -31.88 -28.07 36.54
C ALA A 396 -31.07 -29.16 37.28
N HIS A 397 -30.41 -28.69 38.35
CA HIS A 397 -29.81 -29.37 39.51
C HIS A 397 -29.76 -30.90 39.55
N GLU A 398 -28.55 -31.45 39.78
CA GLU A 398 -28.17 -32.18 41.00
C GLU A 398 -26.64 -32.51 41.02
N PRO A 399 -26.04 -32.89 42.16
CA PRO A 399 -24.69 -32.45 42.55
C PRO A 399 -23.55 -33.46 42.28
N SER A 400 -22.33 -32.91 42.15
CA SER A 400 -21.09 -33.66 41.89
C SER A 400 -20.48 -34.35 43.13
N PRO A 401 -19.91 -35.56 42.97
CA PRO A 401 -18.97 -36.16 43.93
C PRO A 401 -17.49 -35.77 43.64
N PRO A 402 -16.59 -35.96 44.62
CA PRO A 402 -15.27 -35.32 44.66
C PRO A 402 -14.17 -36.07 43.89
N ALA A 403 -13.16 -35.31 43.45
CA ALA A 403 -11.97 -35.77 42.73
C ALA A 403 -10.85 -36.29 43.65
N PRO A 404 -10.02 -37.25 43.19
CA PRO A 404 -8.76 -37.59 43.83
C PRO A 404 -7.53 -36.92 43.20
N MET A 405 -6.53 -36.70 44.05
CA MET A 405 -5.25 -35.99 43.85
C MET A 405 -4.14 -36.80 43.15
N GLY A 406 -3.26 -36.06 42.45
CA GLY A 406 -1.78 -36.20 42.50
C GLY A 406 -1.09 -36.87 41.28
N PRO A 407 0.26 -36.84 41.18
CA PRO A 407 1.23 -35.76 41.41
C PRO A 407 2.27 -35.67 40.22
N PRO A 408 3.59 -35.37 40.37
CA PRO A 408 4.25 -34.17 39.84
C PRO A 408 5.33 -34.38 38.74
N ILE A 409 5.86 -33.23 38.28
CA ILE A 409 6.87 -32.93 37.24
C ILE A 409 8.32 -33.27 37.64
N PRO A 410 9.21 -33.57 36.66
CA PRO A 410 10.61 -33.08 36.64
C PRO A 410 10.97 -32.45 35.27
N ALA A 411 11.52 -31.23 35.16
CA ALA A 411 12.86 -30.70 35.48
C ALA A 411 13.93 -30.91 34.38
N THR A 412 14.19 -29.81 33.64
CA THR A 412 15.48 -29.21 33.17
C THR A 412 16.64 -30.05 32.60
N SER A 413 17.16 -29.59 31.46
CA SER A 413 18.62 -29.56 31.20
C SER A 413 19.04 -28.46 30.20
N ASP A 414 20.02 -27.69 30.65
CA ASP A 414 20.77 -26.62 29.98
C ASP A 414 21.78 -27.14 28.94
N HIS A 415 21.99 -26.38 27.87
CA HIS A 415 23.24 -26.43 27.08
C HIS A 415 23.75 -25.02 26.70
N PRO A 416 25.08 -24.77 26.75
CA PRO A 416 25.69 -23.46 26.57
C PRO A 416 26.05 -23.13 25.11
N PRO A 417 26.22 -21.84 24.74
CA PRO A 417 26.49 -21.42 23.37
C PRO A 417 27.99 -21.38 23.03
N GLY A 418 28.32 -21.82 21.80
CA GLY A 418 29.64 -21.68 21.19
C GLY A 418 29.89 -20.30 20.54
N PRO A 419 31.15 -19.95 20.23
CA PRO A 419 31.58 -18.59 19.89
C PRO A 419 31.32 -18.20 18.42
N PRO A 420 31.29 -16.89 18.09
CA PRO A 420 30.89 -16.39 16.78
C PRO A 420 32.02 -16.45 15.74
N THR A 421 31.70 -16.97 14.57
CA THR A 421 32.54 -16.93 13.37
C THR A 421 32.38 -15.58 12.67
N ARG A 422 33.52 -14.97 12.30
CA ARG A 422 33.65 -13.64 11.68
C ARG A 422 33.05 -13.59 10.27
N TYR A 423 32.34 -12.50 10.00
CA TYR A 423 31.90 -12.05 8.67
C TYR A 423 33.09 -11.70 7.77
N GLY A 424 33.06 -12.20 6.53
CA GLY A 424 33.86 -11.70 5.40
C GLY A 424 32.89 -11.19 4.34
N GLY A 425 32.92 -9.88 4.07
CA GLY A 425 32.12 -9.23 3.04
C GLY A 425 32.61 -9.56 1.63
N ALA A 426 31.67 -9.78 0.74
CA ALA A 426 31.86 -9.75 -0.70
C ALA A 426 30.94 -8.65 -1.24
N ASP A 427 31.51 -7.74 -2.02
CA ASP A 427 30.90 -6.58 -2.68
C ASP A 427 29.45 -6.82 -3.15
N GLU A 428 28.51 -6.22 -2.44
CA GLU A 428 27.15 -6.00 -2.94
C GLU A 428 27.22 -4.80 -3.90
N GLN A 429 27.27 -5.10 -5.20
CA GLN A 429 27.22 -4.09 -6.26
C GLN A 429 25.83 -3.45 -6.23
N THR A 430 25.70 -2.38 -5.44
CA THR A 430 24.45 -1.62 -5.30
C THR A 430 24.11 -1.03 -6.67
N ASP A 431 22.84 -1.13 -7.08
CA ASP A 431 22.33 -0.54 -8.32
C ASP A 431 22.75 0.94 -8.38
N PRO A 432 23.52 1.39 -9.40
CA PRO A 432 23.98 2.77 -9.52
C PRO A 432 22.84 3.79 -9.41
N ARG A 433 21.64 3.42 -9.82
CA ARG A 433 20.45 4.26 -9.76
C ARG A 433 19.91 4.39 -8.33
N GLU A 434 19.87 3.29 -7.58
CA GLU A 434 19.47 3.29 -6.17
C GLU A 434 20.49 4.08 -5.32
N ALA A 435 21.79 3.89 -5.59
CA ALA A 435 22.85 4.67 -4.97
C ALA A 435 22.72 6.18 -5.23
N LEU A 436 22.34 6.58 -6.45
CA LEU A 436 22.09 7.98 -6.78
C LEU A 436 20.89 8.56 -6.03
N VAL A 437 19.78 7.81 -5.93
CA VAL A 437 18.59 8.25 -5.18
C VAL A 437 18.94 8.45 -3.71
N GLU A 438 19.65 7.51 -3.09
CA GLU A 438 20.10 7.63 -1.70
C GLU A 438 21.05 8.82 -1.49
N ALA A 439 21.98 9.04 -2.41
CA ALA A 439 22.88 10.20 -2.35
C ALA A 439 22.12 11.53 -2.49
N LEU A 440 21.09 11.58 -3.35
CA LEU A 440 20.21 12.75 -3.48
C LEU A 440 19.37 12.97 -2.22
N GLU A 441 18.87 11.93 -1.56
CA GLU A 441 18.13 12.06 -0.29
C GLU A 441 19.00 12.61 0.84
N ALA A 442 20.27 12.24 0.86
CA ALA A 442 21.26 12.74 1.83
C ALA A 442 21.73 14.17 1.54
N LEU A 443 21.38 14.73 0.37
CA LEU A 443 21.76 16.07 -0.03
C LEU A 443 20.81 17.10 0.58
N GLN A 444 21.32 18.00 1.44
CA GLN A 444 20.47 18.96 2.18
C GLN A 444 19.58 19.81 1.27
N VAL A 445 20.07 20.24 0.10
CA VAL A 445 19.27 21.03 -0.86
C VAL A 445 18.12 20.24 -1.49
N MET A 446 18.16 18.91 -1.41
CA MET A 446 17.07 18.03 -1.83
C MET A 446 16.18 17.65 -0.65
N THR A 447 16.70 17.52 0.57
CA THR A 447 15.86 17.25 1.76
C THR A 447 14.96 18.44 2.10
N ASP A 448 15.51 19.66 2.06
CA ASP A 448 14.75 20.90 2.28
C ASP A 448 13.79 21.19 1.12
N LYS A 449 12.51 21.44 1.45
CA LYS A 449 11.45 21.58 0.44
C LYS A 449 11.64 22.83 -0.42
N GLU A 450 12.04 23.96 0.16
CA GLU A 450 12.20 25.21 -0.58
C GLU A 450 13.42 25.16 -1.52
N SER A 451 14.53 24.62 -1.04
CA SER A 451 15.74 24.39 -1.81
C SER A 451 15.50 23.38 -2.94
N ARG A 452 14.76 22.30 -2.67
CA ARG A 452 14.39 21.31 -3.69
C ARG A 452 13.53 21.94 -4.78
N GLU A 453 12.55 22.75 -4.42
CA GLU A 453 11.77 23.53 -5.39
C GLU A 453 12.63 24.51 -6.19
N ALA A 454 13.69 25.06 -5.58
CA ALA A 454 14.65 25.90 -6.30
C ALA A 454 15.44 25.08 -7.34
N VAL A 455 15.88 23.86 -7.01
CA VAL A 455 16.52 22.93 -7.96
C VAL A 455 15.56 22.61 -9.10
N LEU A 456 14.32 22.19 -8.79
CA LEU A 456 13.32 21.83 -9.79
C LEU A 456 12.95 23.00 -10.71
N ARG A 457 12.90 24.23 -10.19
CA ARG A 457 12.68 25.44 -11.00
C ARG A 457 13.79 25.74 -11.99
N ARG A 458 15.01 25.23 -11.78
CA ARG A 458 16.18 25.43 -12.65
C ARG A 458 16.27 24.40 -13.79
N LEU A 459 15.52 23.30 -13.71
CA LEU A 459 15.40 22.35 -14.80
C LEU A 459 14.63 22.96 -15.99
N PRO A 460 14.94 22.56 -17.23
CA PRO A 460 14.12 22.91 -18.38
C PRO A 460 12.64 22.56 -18.18
N ARG A 461 11.77 23.38 -18.76
CA ARG A 461 10.31 23.26 -18.56
C ARG A 461 9.81 21.86 -18.90
N THR A 462 10.34 21.23 -19.95
CA THR A 462 9.98 19.88 -20.42
C THR A 462 10.25 18.80 -19.37
N LEU A 463 11.40 18.83 -18.69
CA LEU A 463 11.68 17.96 -17.55
C LEU A 463 10.78 18.30 -16.36
N ARG A 464 10.72 19.59 -16.00
CA ARG A 464 10.03 20.06 -14.79
C ARG A 464 8.56 19.68 -14.73
N VAL A 465 7.85 19.69 -15.87
CA VAL A 465 6.43 19.30 -15.94
C VAL A 465 6.23 17.78 -15.99
N SER A 466 7.28 17.02 -16.33
CA SER A 466 7.24 15.57 -16.45
C SER A 466 7.54 14.86 -15.13
N ILE A 467 8.28 15.51 -14.23
CA ILE A 467 8.62 15.00 -12.90
C ILE A 467 7.36 14.88 -12.03
N PRO A 468 7.03 13.66 -11.54
CA PRO A 468 5.89 13.47 -10.67
C PRO A 468 6.11 14.16 -9.32
N ARG A 469 5.07 14.83 -8.81
CA ARG A 469 5.12 15.55 -7.54
C ARG A 469 4.58 14.67 -6.41
N SER A 470 5.30 14.65 -5.29
CA SER A 470 4.93 13.91 -4.09
C SER A 470 5.33 14.70 -2.85
N SER A 471 4.54 14.61 -1.79
CA SER A 471 4.95 15.10 -0.47
C SER A 471 6.04 14.22 0.17
N THR A 472 6.19 12.98 -0.30
CA THR A 472 7.22 12.03 0.15
C THR A 472 8.50 12.23 -0.64
N LEU A 473 9.56 12.68 0.05
CA LEU A 473 10.87 13.01 -0.54
C LEU A 473 11.39 11.91 -1.48
N ARG A 474 11.42 10.65 -1.01
CA ARG A 474 11.93 9.52 -1.78
C ARG A 474 11.21 9.31 -3.11
N VAL A 475 9.88 9.45 -3.11
CA VAL A 475 9.06 9.28 -4.32
C VAL A 475 9.32 10.41 -5.31
N GLU A 476 9.45 11.65 -4.84
CA GLU A 476 9.77 12.80 -5.69
C GLU A 476 11.20 12.72 -6.25
N VAL A 477 12.18 12.30 -5.45
CA VAL A 477 13.57 12.10 -5.88
C VAL A 477 13.69 10.95 -6.89
N LEU A 478 13.03 9.82 -6.63
CA LEU A 478 13.00 8.70 -7.57
C LEU A 478 12.37 9.13 -8.90
N GLY A 479 11.19 9.77 -8.85
CA GLY A 479 10.53 10.28 -10.05
C GLY A 479 11.36 11.33 -10.81
N LEU A 480 12.13 12.15 -10.09
CA LEU A 480 13.08 13.09 -10.66
C LEU A 480 14.21 12.38 -11.41
N VAL A 481 14.88 11.41 -10.78
CA VAL A 481 15.96 10.63 -11.42
C VAL A 481 15.43 9.88 -12.63
N ASP A 482 14.25 9.25 -12.51
CA ASP A 482 13.63 8.49 -13.58
C ASP A 482 13.33 9.38 -14.79
N THR A 483 12.69 10.52 -14.54
CA THR A 483 12.41 11.49 -15.60
C THR A 483 13.70 12.02 -16.22
N CYS A 484 14.73 12.34 -15.42
CA CYS A 484 15.99 12.84 -15.96
C CYS A 484 16.78 11.80 -16.77
N ALA A 485 16.62 10.51 -16.48
CA ALA A 485 17.26 9.43 -17.23
C ALA A 485 16.57 9.16 -18.59
N GLU A 486 15.27 9.44 -18.71
CA GLU A 486 14.50 9.23 -19.94
C GLU A 486 14.70 10.33 -21.00
N PHE A 487 15.22 11.50 -20.61
CA PHE A 487 15.37 12.64 -21.49
C PHE A 487 16.84 12.83 -21.91
N PRO A 488 17.10 13.20 -23.18
CA PRO A 488 18.44 13.60 -23.62
C PRO A 488 19.01 14.70 -22.71
N ASP A 489 20.23 14.48 -22.23
CA ASP A 489 20.95 15.35 -21.27
C ASP A 489 20.25 15.58 -19.92
N GLY A 490 19.19 14.84 -19.58
CA GLY A 490 18.38 15.15 -18.40
C GLY A 490 19.14 15.04 -17.08
N LEU A 491 19.98 14.01 -16.92
CA LEU A 491 20.85 13.85 -15.74
C LEU A 491 21.92 14.96 -15.66
N ARG A 492 22.41 15.45 -16.81
CA ARG A 492 23.36 16.57 -16.88
C ARG A 492 22.69 17.88 -16.48
N GLN A 493 21.45 18.09 -16.90
CA GLN A 493 20.63 19.23 -16.49
C GLN A 493 20.31 19.19 -15.00
N LEU A 494 20.07 18.01 -14.42
CA LEU A 494 19.91 17.82 -12.98
C LEU A 494 21.18 18.20 -12.22
N ARG A 495 22.35 17.71 -12.66
CA ARG A 495 23.65 18.10 -12.10
C ARG A 495 23.83 19.62 -12.09
N ASP A 496 23.52 20.27 -13.20
CA ASP A 496 23.66 21.72 -13.37
C ASP A 496 22.67 22.51 -12.51
N ALA A 497 21.45 22.00 -12.34
CA ALA A 497 20.45 22.59 -11.45
C ALA A 497 20.91 22.53 -9.99
N ILE A 498 21.38 21.36 -9.54
CA ILE A 498 21.92 21.16 -8.18
C ILE A 498 23.13 22.08 -7.94
N ARG A 499 24.07 22.15 -8.89
CA ARG A 499 25.27 23.00 -8.79
C ARG A 499 24.95 24.49 -8.58
N LYS A 500 23.82 24.97 -9.11
CA LYS A 500 23.39 26.37 -8.97
C LYS A 500 22.75 26.68 -7.62
N VAL A 501 22.31 25.67 -6.89
CA VAL A 501 21.60 25.82 -5.59
C VAL A 501 22.50 25.41 -4.43
N ASP A 502 23.32 24.37 -4.60
CA ASP A 502 24.29 23.92 -3.59
C ASP A 502 25.69 24.52 -3.85
N PRO A 503 26.16 25.44 -2.99
CA PRO A 503 27.43 26.13 -3.18
C PRO A 503 28.67 25.24 -3.04
N GLY A 504 28.58 23.99 -2.57
CA GLY A 504 29.79 23.18 -2.38
C GLY A 504 29.78 22.10 -1.30
N SER A 505 28.67 21.39 -1.08
CA SER A 505 28.66 20.32 -0.06
C SER A 505 29.44 19.07 -0.50
N ARG A 506 29.96 18.29 0.46
CA ARG A 506 30.61 16.99 0.18
C ARG A 506 29.64 15.97 -0.42
N GLN A 507 28.39 16.00 0.02
CA GLN A 507 27.31 15.14 -0.49
C GLN A 507 27.02 15.44 -1.96
N ARG A 508 27.09 16.71 -2.37
CA ARG A 508 26.96 17.11 -3.78
C ARG A 508 28.03 16.44 -4.64
N ASP A 509 29.27 16.41 -4.17
CA ASP A 509 30.37 15.82 -4.93
C ASP A 509 30.19 14.29 -5.07
N VAL A 510 29.62 13.62 -4.06
CA VAL A 510 29.21 12.19 -4.16
C VAL A 510 28.11 12.00 -5.22
N VAL A 511 27.06 12.84 -5.18
CA VAL A 511 25.98 12.82 -6.18
C VAL A 511 26.54 13.03 -7.59
N PHE A 512 27.51 13.94 -7.76
CA PHE A 512 28.10 14.23 -9.07
C PHE A 512 28.94 13.05 -9.58
N GLY A 513 29.71 12.40 -8.71
CA GLY A 513 30.45 11.19 -9.08
C GLY A 513 29.52 10.05 -9.51
N LEU A 514 28.39 9.87 -8.82
CA LEU A 514 27.38 8.87 -9.18
C LEU A 514 26.70 9.20 -10.51
N LEU A 515 26.30 10.46 -10.73
CA LEU A 515 25.73 10.92 -12.00
C LEU A 515 26.69 10.66 -13.16
N GLU A 516 27.98 10.96 -13.01
CA GLU A 516 29.01 10.76 -14.04
C GLU A 516 29.31 9.29 -14.33
N ALA A 517 29.08 8.41 -13.35
CA ALA A 517 29.21 6.97 -13.51
C ALA A 517 28.00 6.31 -14.19
N MET A 518 26.87 7.02 -14.35
CA MET A 518 25.69 6.48 -15.01
C MET A 518 25.90 6.35 -16.53
N PRO A 519 25.54 5.20 -17.15
CA PRO A 519 25.62 5.01 -18.60
C PRO A 519 24.88 6.09 -19.41
N GLU A 520 23.75 6.56 -18.88
CA GLU A 520 22.88 7.58 -19.46
C GLU A 520 23.50 8.98 -19.43
N PHE A 521 24.59 9.17 -18.69
CA PHE A 521 25.29 10.44 -18.59
C PHE A 521 26.24 10.73 -19.76
N GLY A 522 26.41 9.76 -20.67
CA GLY A 522 27.42 9.60 -21.73
C GLY A 522 28.07 10.84 -22.39
N PRO A 523 29.13 10.63 -23.18
CA PRO A 523 29.87 11.73 -23.79
C PRO A 523 28.93 12.61 -24.60
N LEU A 524 29.16 13.94 -24.54
CA LEU A 524 28.45 14.92 -25.36
C LEU A 524 28.43 14.40 -26.79
N THR A 525 27.26 14.01 -27.27
CA THR A 525 27.09 13.81 -28.70
C THR A 525 27.25 15.18 -29.32
N ASP A 526 28.44 15.46 -29.89
CA ASP A 526 28.70 16.61 -30.76
C ASP A 526 27.81 16.46 -32.00
N GLY A 527 26.52 16.71 -31.82
CA GLY A 527 25.48 16.69 -32.83
C GLY A 527 25.00 18.11 -33.08
N GLY A 528 25.94 19.01 -33.40
CA GLY A 528 25.58 20.24 -34.10
C GLY A 528 25.20 19.87 -35.54
N PRO A 529 24.02 20.24 -36.04
CA PRO A 529 23.80 20.27 -37.48
C PRO A 529 24.62 21.42 -38.05
N GLY A 530 25.75 21.09 -38.66
CA GLY A 530 26.41 21.94 -39.64
C GLY A 530 25.59 21.98 -40.94
N GLU A 531 25.19 23.19 -41.32
CA GLU A 531 24.89 23.69 -42.67
C GLU A 531 23.96 22.87 -43.60
N ARG A 532 22.70 23.31 -43.77
CA ARG A 532 22.18 24.01 -44.96
C ARG A 532 20.68 24.27 -44.88
#